data_AF-A0A974P4W9-F1
#
_entry.id   AF-A0A974P4W9-F1
#
_cell.length_a   1.000
_cell.length_b   1.000
_cell.length_c   1.000
_cell.angle_alpha   90.00
_cell.angle_beta   90.00
_cell.angle_gamma   90.00
#
_symmetry.space_group_name_H-M   'P 1'
#
loop_
_entity.id
_entity.type
_entity.pdbx_description
1 polymer ?
#
loop_
_entity_poly.entity_id
_entity_poly.type
_entity_poly.pdbx_seq_one_letter_code
_entity_poly.pdbx_strand_id
1 'polypeptide(L)'
;MRDVHGHAAAEEQALWSTVMRNPDTTEFARHAVGDHHKLDKLMADAAARDISAPGWLTHFAVLKDDYLEHILEEETEQFVEAEKTLSEQDQRYMRKVFNRRKTAEKAAAVIEKKIALKPIA
;
A
#
# COMPACT_ATOMS: atom_id res chain seq x y z
N MET A 1 -6.59 -8.16 -4.74
CA MET A 1 -7.00 -6.80 -4.33
C MET A 1 -7.31 -6.71 -2.83
N ARG A 2 -8.24 -7.49 -2.27
CA ARG A 2 -8.53 -7.43 -0.81
C ARG A 2 -7.32 -7.69 0.09
N ASP A 3 -6.47 -8.66 -0.28
CA ASP A 3 -5.24 -8.95 0.44
C ASP A 3 -4.27 -7.77 0.47
N VAL A 4 -4.04 -7.15 -0.69
CA VAL A 4 -3.15 -5.99 -0.84
C VAL A 4 -3.67 -4.79 -0.07
N HIS A 5 -4.95 -4.43 -0.26
CA HIS A 5 -5.56 -3.31 0.44
C HIS A 5 -5.55 -3.50 1.96
N GLY A 6 -5.92 -4.70 2.44
CA GLY A 6 -5.89 -5.00 3.87
C GLY A 6 -4.48 -5.05 4.46
N HIS A 7 -3.46 -5.35 3.64
CA HIS A 7 -2.06 -5.33 4.04
C HIS A 7 -1.56 -3.88 4.20
N ALA A 8 -1.71 -3.06 3.16
CA ALA A 8 -1.34 -1.65 3.15
C ALA A 8 -1.98 -0.89 4.33
N ALA A 9 -3.30 -1.04 4.53
CA ALA A 9 -4.00 -0.41 5.65
C ALA A 9 -3.49 -0.87 7.03
N ALA A 10 -3.04 -2.12 7.14
CA ALA A 10 -2.44 -2.62 8.38
C ALA A 10 -1.02 -2.07 8.60
N GLU A 11 -0.25 -1.82 7.54
CA GLU A 11 1.07 -1.17 7.60
C GLU A 11 0.94 0.28 8.04
N GLU A 12 0.00 1.02 7.47
CA GLU A 12 -0.28 2.41 7.85
C GLU A 12 -0.56 2.54 9.36
N GLN A 13 -1.41 1.66 9.88
CA GLN A 13 -1.84 1.69 11.26
C GLN A 13 -0.84 1.11 12.25
N ALA A 14 0.14 0.33 11.78
CA ALA A 14 1.16 -0.30 12.63
C ALA A 14 2.54 0.34 12.42
N LEU A 15 3.12 0.12 11.23
CA LEU A 15 4.46 0.54 10.86
C LEU A 15 4.52 2.04 10.62
N TRP A 16 3.77 2.56 9.64
CA TRP A 16 3.95 3.94 9.21
C TRP A 16 3.49 4.96 10.26
N SER A 17 2.44 4.67 11.05
CA SER A 17 2.08 5.49 12.22
C SER A 17 3.15 5.48 13.33
N THR A 18 4.01 4.46 13.37
CA THR A 18 5.13 4.37 14.31
C THR A 18 6.34 5.13 13.80
N VAL A 19 6.72 4.90 12.55
CA VAL A 19 7.82 5.57 11.86
C VAL A 19 7.58 7.08 11.79
N MET A 20 6.36 7.51 11.47
CA MET A 20 6.00 8.93 11.30
C MET A 20 6.16 9.79 12.57
N ARG A 21 6.31 9.18 13.76
CA ARG A 21 6.56 9.94 15.00
C ARG A 21 7.99 10.47 15.08
N ASN A 22 8.93 9.88 14.34
CA ASN A 22 10.29 10.35 14.25
C ASN A 22 10.42 11.36 13.08
N PRO A 23 10.82 12.62 13.33
CA PRO A 23 11.00 13.61 12.28
C PRO A 23 11.92 13.14 11.15
N ASP A 24 12.98 12.38 11.47
CA ASP A 24 14.00 11.96 10.51
C ASP A 24 13.49 10.92 9.49
N THR A 25 12.44 10.18 9.82
CA THR A 25 11.86 9.14 8.95
C THR A 25 10.43 9.48 8.50
N THR A 26 9.96 10.70 8.80
CA THR A 26 8.62 11.16 8.44
C THR A 26 8.39 11.19 6.93
N GLU A 27 9.42 11.51 6.14
CA GLU A 27 9.32 11.54 4.67
C GLU A 27 9.01 10.16 4.10
N PHE A 28 9.75 9.12 4.52
CA PHE A 28 9.49 7.73 4.13
C PHE A 28 8.06 7.30 4.48
N ALA A 29 7.61 7.57 5.70
CA ALA A 29 6.25 7.20 6.10
C ALA A 29 5.16 7.92 5.29
N ARG A 30 5.39 9.18 4.88
CA ARG A 30 4.44 9.91 4.04
C ARG A 30 4.43 9.40 2.60
N HIS A 31 5.61 9.06 2.07
CA HIS A 31 5.75 8.52 0.74
C HIS A 31 5.05 7.15 0.63
N ALA A 32 5.33 6.22 1.54
CA ALA A 32 4.69 4.91 1.57
C ALA A 32 3.14 4.98 1.62
N VAL A 33 2.59 5.83 2.50
CA VAL A 33 1.14 6.08 2.58
C VAL A 33 0.60 6.71 1.29
N GLY A 34 1.39 7.57 0.65
CA GLY A 34 1.07 8.16 -0.66
C GLY A 34 0.96 7.10 -1.76
N ASP A 35 1.90 6.16 -1.78
CA ASP A 35 1.92 5.06 -2.73
C ASP A 35 0.75 4.09 -2.53
N HIS A 36 0.39 3.78 -1.27
CA HIS A 36 -0.82 3.02 -0.97
C HIS A 36 -2.06 3.69 -1.59
N HIS A 37 -2.21 5.01 -1.40
CA HIS A 37 -3.33 5.74 -1.96
C HIS A 37 -3.33 5.76 -3.50
N LYS A 38 -2.15 5.82 -4.13
CA LYS A 38 -1.99 5.70 -5.58
C LYS A 38 -2.41 4.31 -6.06
N LEU A 39 -1.92 3.25 -5.42
CA LEU A 39 -2.24 1.86 -5.74
C LEU A 39 -3.72 1.55 -5.55
N ASP A 40 -4.37 2.10 -4.52
CA ASP A 40 -5.82 1.97 -4.33
C ASP A 40 -6.62 2.52 -5.52
N LYS A 41 -6.21 3.67 -6.07
CA LYS A 41 -6.86 4.23 -7.28
C LYS A 41 -6.65 3.36 -8.50
N LEU A 42 -5.44 2.83 -8.69
CA LEU A 42 -5.12 1.94 -9.82
C LEU A 42 -5.87 0.61 -9.72
N MET A 43 -5.97 0.04 -8.52
CA MET A 43 -6.76 -1.16 -8.27
C MET A 43 -8.26 -0.92 -8.52
N ALA A 44 -8.80 0.21 -8.06
CA ALA A 44 -10.20 0.59 -8.29
C ALA A 44 -10.51 0.78 -9.80
N ASP A 45 -9.58 1.39 -10.55
CA ASP A 45 -9.68 1.57 -12.00
C ASP A 45 -9.65 0.22 -12.73
N ALA A 46 -8.70 -0.64 -12.41
CA ALA A 46 -8.59 -1.99 -12.99
C ALA A 46 -9.82 -2.86 -12.68
N ALA A 47 -10.39 -2.74 -11.47
CA ALA A 47 -11.59 -3.47 -11.06
C ALA A 47 -12.89 -2.97 -11.71
N ALA A 48 -12.90 -1.72 -12.17
CA ALA A 48 -14.04 -1.09 -12.83
C ALA A 48 -14.11 -1.39 -14.34
N ARG A 49 -12.97 -1.72 -14.96
CA ARG A 49 -12.88 -2.00 -16.40
C ARG A 49 -13.28 -3.44 -16.73
N ASP A 50 -13.88 -3.62 -17.90
CA ASP A 50 -14.11 -4.94 -18.48
C ASP A 50 -12.77 -5.55 -18.91
N ILE A 51 -12.47 -6.75 -18.42
CA ILE A 51 -11.26 -7.49 -18.75
C ILE A 51 -11.14 -7.83 -20.24
N SER A 52 -12.25 -7.87 -20.96
CA SER A 52 -12.28 -8.13 -22.41
C SER A 52 -12.06 -6.86 -23.26
N ALA A 53 -12.02 -5.67 -22.65
CA ALA A 53 -11.84 -4.42 -23.38
C ALA A 53 -10.42 -4.30 -23.97
N PRO A 54 -10.24 -3.77 -25.19
CA PRO A 54 -8.95 -3.69 -25.88
C PRO A 54 -7.81 -2.99 -25.13
N GLY A 55 -8.11 -2.13 -24.15
CA GLY A 55 -7.11 -1.42 -23.34
C GLY A 55 -6.86 -2.00 -21.94
N TRP A 56 -7.57 -3.06 -21.53
CA TRP A 56 -7.50 -3.54 -20.14
C TRP A 56 -6.09 -3.99 -19.74
N LEU A 57 -5.40 -4.72 -20.61
CA LEU A 57 -4.04 -5.19 -20.34
C LEU A 57 -3.04 -4.04 -20.12
N THR A 58 -3.20 -2.94 -20.84
CA THR A 58 -2.36 -1.74 -20.66
C THR A 58 -2.58 -1.11 -19.30
N HIS A 59 -3.83 -0.95 -18.86
CA HIS A 59 -4.15 -0.44 -17.52
C HIS A 59 -3.65 -1.39 -16.42
N PHE A 60 -3.78 -2.70 -16.62
CA PHE A 60 -3.28 -3.69 -15.68
C PHE A 60 -1.75 -3.72 -15.60
N ALA A 61 -1.05 -3.51 -16.72
CA ALA A 61 0.40 -3.42 -16.75
C ALA A 61 0.91 -2.25 -15.90
N VAL A 62 0.28 -1.07 -16.00
CA VAL A 62 0.62 0.10 -15.16
C VAL A 62 0.45 -0.22 -13.67
N LEU A 63 -0.71 -0.79 -13.28
CA LEU A 63 -0.92 -1.22 -11.90
C LEU A 63 0.15 -2.20 -11.42
N LYS A 64 0.52 -3.18 -12.26
CA LYS A 64 1.51 -4.19 -11.93
C LYS A 64 2.90 -3.57 -11.77
N ASP A 65 3.29 -2.64 -12.63
CA ASP A 65 4.58 -1.97 -12.56
C ASP A 65 4.67 -1.09 -11.29
N ASP A 66 3.67 -0.24 -11.04
CA ASP A 66 3.60 0.59 -9.83
C ASP A 66 3.58 -0.25 -8.54
N TYR A 67 2.88 -1.39 -8.54
CA TYR A 67 2.83 -2.29 -7.38
C TYR A 67 4.18 -2.93 -7.07
N LEU A 68 4.93 -3.32 -8.11
CA LEU A 68 6.25 -3.93 -7.93
C LEU A 68 7.30 -2.90 -7.53
N GLU A 69 7.23 -1.69 -8.06
CA GLU A 69 8.10 -0.57 -7.66
C GLU A 69 7.90 -0.22 -6.18
N HIS A 70 6.65 -0.10 -5.74
CA HIS A 70 6.30 0.13 -4.34
C HIS A 70 6.89 -0.92 -3.38
N ILE A 71 6.71 -2.22 -3.67
CA ILE A 71 7.27 -3.28 -2.82
C ILE A 71 8.80 -3.21 -2.79
N LEU A 72 9.42 -2.99 -3.96
CA LEU A 72 10.88 -2.92 -4.05
C LEU A 72 11.42 -1.76 -3.19
N GLU A 73 10.81 -0.58 -3.29
CA GLU A 73 11.19 0.60 -2.52
C GLU A 73 11.00 0.36 -1.02
N GLU A 74 9.86 -0.18 -0.61
CA GLU A 74 9.60 -0.50 0.79
C GLU A 74 10.62 -1.51 1.34
N GLU A 75 10.82 -2.65 0.68
CA GLU A 75 11.66 -3.74 1.17
C GLU A 75 13.15 -3.40 1.19
N THR A 76 13.62 -2.62 0.22
CA THR A 76 15.08 -2.39 0.04
C THR A 76 15.56 -1.05 0.58
N GLU A 77 14.68 -0.07 0.75
CA GLU A 77 15.04 1.27 1.19
C GLU A 77 14.28 1.64 2.47
N GLN A 78 12.97 1.75 2.41
CA GLN A 78 12.21 2.40 3.48
C GLN A 78 12.17 1.58 4.77
N PHE A 79 12.01 0.25 4.69
CA PHE A 79 12.06 -0.63 5.85
C PHE A 79 13.46 -0.64 6.48
N VAL A 80 14.50 -0.63 5.66
CA VAL A 80 15.90 -0.61 6.11
C VAL A 80 16.20 0.68 6.87
N GLU A 81 15.75 1.84 6.37
CA GLU A 81 15.92 3.12 7.05
C GLU A 81 15.05 3.22 8.32
N ALA A 82 13.80 2.77 8.26
CA ALA A 82 12.92 2.75 9.42
C ALA A 82 13.50 1.90 10.56
N GLU A 83 14.01 0.70 10.27
CA GLU A 83 14.53 -0.25 11.26
C GLU A 83 15.64 0.37 12.13
N LYS A 84 16.49 1.22 11.55
CA LYS A 84 17.57 1.92 12.28
C LYS A 84 17.08 2.78 13.44
N THR A 85 15.81 3.19 13.40
CA THR A 85 15.20 4.10 14.39
C THR A 85 14.21 3.42 15.32
N LEU A 86 13.88 2.14 15.07
CA LEU A 86 12.84 1.42 15.80
C LEU A 86 13.40 0.68 17.02
N SER A 87 12.85 0.97 18.20
CA SER A 87 13.18 0.22 19.40
C SER A 87 12.55 -1.17 19.39
N GLU A 88 13.03 -2.09 20.24
CA GLU A 88 12.36 -3.38 20.41
C GLU A 88 10.90 -3.23 20.89
N GLN A 89 10.60 -2.18 21.66
CA GLN A 89 9.25 -1.90 22.11
C GLN A 89 8.36 -1.51 20.93
N ASP A 90 8.86 -0.69 20.01
CA ASP A 90 8.16 -0.36 18.77
C ASP A 90 7.92 -1.62 17.94
N GLN A 91 8.93 -2.46 17.74
CA GLN A 91 8.79 -3.71 16.99
C GLN A 91 7.73 -4.65 17.59
N ARG A 92 7.68 -4.80 18.92
CA ARG A 92 6.64 -5.58 19.61
C ARG A 92 5.26 -4.96 19.44
N TYR A 93 5.16 -3.64 19.55
CA TYR A 93 3.91 -2.90 19.34
C TYR A 93 3.39 -3.08 17.92
N MET A 94 4.23 -2.79 16.92
CA MET A 94 3.88 -2.90 15.50
C MET A 94 3.42 -4.30 15.15
N ARG A 95 4.15 -5.36 15.56
CA ARG A 95 3.75 -6.75 15.32
C ARG A 95 2.36 -7.05 15.86
N LYS A 96 2.06 -6.62 17.09
CA LYS A 96 0.76 -6.83 17.73
C LYS A 96 -0.35 -6.09 16.96
N VAL A 97 -0.11 -4.83 16.61
CA VAL A 97 -1.10 -4.01 15.88
C VAL A 97 -1.32 -4.57 14.48
N PHE A 98 -0.26 -4.82 13.72
CA PHE A 98 -0.30 -5.33 12.36
C PHE A 98 -1.07 -6.65 12.27
N ASN A 99 -0.75 -7.65 13.10
CA ASN A 99 -1.45 -8.94 13.05
C ASN A 99 -2.96 -8.82 13.32
N ARG A 100 -3.33 -7.96 14.28
CA ARG A 100 -4.74 -7.67 14.58
C ARG A 100 -5.40 -6.94 13.42
N ARG A 101 -4.75 -5.91 12.87
CA ARG A 101 -5.32 -5.05 11.83
C ARG A 101 -5.36 -5.74 10.48
N LYS A 102 -4.33 -6.47 10.05
CA LYS A 102 -4.34 -7.24 8.80
C LYS A 102 -5.56 -8.15 8.68
N THR A 103 -5.92 -8.84 9.75
CA THR A 103 -7.13 -9.69 9.78
C THR A 103 -8.41 -8.86 9.61
N ALA A 104 -8.54 -7.77 10.38
CA ALA A 104 -9.73 -6.91 10.34
C ALA A 104 -9.88 -6.15 9.02
N GLU A 105 -8.79 -5.54 8.53
CA GLU A 105 -8.77 -4.76 7.30
C GLU A 105 -9.02 -5.64 6.07
N LYS A 106 -8.40 -6.83 6.00
CA LYS A 106 -8.69 -7.79 4.92
C LYS A 106 -10.17 -8.20 4.91
N ALA A 107 -10.77 -8.41 6.07
CA ALA A 107 -12.19 -8.76 6.18
C ALA A 107 -13.11 -7.61 5.78
N ALA A 108 -12.74 -6.37 6.13
CA ALA A 108 -13.50 -5.16 5.83
C ALA A 108 -13.25 -4.61 4.41
N ALA A 109 -12.18 -5.05 3.72
CA ALA A 109 -11.77 -4.52 2.43
C ALA A 109 -12.90 -4.60 1.38
N VAL A 110 -13.32 -3.42 0.92
CA VAL A 110 -14.24 -3.24 -0.19
C VAL A 110 -13.46 -2.69 -1.37
N ILE A 111 -13.58 -3.34 -2.52
CA ILE A 111 -12.99 -2.83 -3.76
C ILE A 111 -14.01 -1.92 -4.41
N GLU A 112 -13.82 -0.60 -4.25
CA GLU A 112 -14.60 0.37 -5.01
C GLU A 112 -14.27 0.23 -6.51
N LYS A 113 -15.32 0.14 -7.33
CA LYS A 113 -15.17 0.15 -8.79
C LYS A 113 -15.36 1.56 -9.28
N LYS A 114 -14.24 2.26 -9.52
CA LYS A 114 -14.25 3.64 -10.00
C LYS A 114 -13.18 3.83 -11.06
N ILE A 115 -13.60 4.23 -12.26
CA ILE A 115 -12.66 4.63 -13.32
C ILE A 115 -12.01 5.94 -12.87
N ALA A 116 -10.69 5.90 -12.63
CA ALA A 116 -9.91 7.02 -12.12
C ALA A 116 -8.94 7.57 -13.17
N LEU A 117 -8.60 6.76 -14.18
CA LEU A 117 -7.66 7.11 -15.24
C LEU A 117 -8.38 7.42 -16.55
N LYS A 118 -7.87 8.42 -17.28
CA LYS A 118 -8.28 8.65 -18.67
C LYS A 118 -8.06 7.36 -19.48
N PRO A 119 -8.89 7.08 -20.50
CA PRO A 119 -8.62 5.99 -21.42
C PRO A 119 -7.20 6.15 -21.98
N ILE A 120 -6.38 5.12 -21.80
CA ILE A 120 -5.09 5.05 -22.50
C ILE A 120 -5.44 4.66 -23.94
N ALA A 121 -5.01 5.50 -24.89
CA ALA A 121 -5.29 5.36 -26.32
C ALA A 121 -4.62 4.12 -26.93
#